data_AF-A0A2E8QL06-F1
#
_entry.id   AF-A0A2E8QL06-F1
#
_cell.length_a   1.000
_cell.length_b   1.000
_cell.length_c   1.000
_cell.angle_alpha   90.00
_cell.angle_beta   90.00
_cell.angle_gamma   90.00
#
_symmetry.space_group_name_H-M   'P 1'
#
loop_
_entity.id
_entity.type
_entity.pdbx_description
1 polymer ?
#
loop_
_entity_poly.entity_id
_entity_poly.type
_entity_poly.pdbx_seq_one_letter_code
_entity_poly.pdbx_strand_id
1 'polypeptide(L)'
;MVLRVLFAHGFEGSPTGSKPTYMKEALGWDVTAPKMSELGWSIASQTEVLIRHLDKGEFDLVVGSSMGGLAAANASSMRPQAGVRLLLIAPAFGLAENWEGMEEAGRSAWKTTGERRYTGYDLDIVLPWEFMESAEKMSWPRPAHPTAIMHGKYDEVVPISFSRKVADGCEDVVLHETDDSHRMKESLRFIPEVAASLMEGSGISLVEIIGDQVEGLSSEEEKLEVPGELSAEVSGIGGEDGVADSQADIEQLEAEMERLQAEMEKKKAALESSKKEPLTDNEPEKESLDEEKERLSIEASDAIVKAEEEVELAKEEVAVAIQRAEQEEAEAEEARLVAEMEEDEAREAKAEAEAAKRRLDAAVRKAELAGKDAETYTDEMEREKREGLILERVTQRGDSLDWSKIGISEGGNPDDLTLINGIDEFTQRKLNALGIFTFRQVANIDSVAGKAVNDSLELLPGKVSELEWAKQAITMLELRGVDESSSKPEVDDDNVIADLSAAQIKWAQIGKAGDRKSDDLTLIKGVDAETQKKLKVLGIRTFDQISRMDKETAEAVNGALGLMPGRVSKMMWAEQAKSLKNK
;
A
#
# COMPACT_ATOMS: atom_id res chain seq x y z
N MET A 1 42.15 3.64 4.39
CA MET A 1 41.77 5.06 4.18
C MET A 1 40.28 5.14 4.43
N VAL A 2 39.78 6.10 5.20
CA VAL A 2 38.33 6.23 5.44
C VAL A 2 37.68 6.77 4.16
N LEU A 3 36.69 6.05 3.62
CA LEU A 3 35.97 6.45 2.41
C LEU A 3 35.12 7.69 2.70
N ARG A 4 35.29 8.76 1.91
CA ARG A 4 34.43 9.95 1.96
C ARG A 4 33.25 9.75 1.02
N VAL A 5 32.06 9.67 1.59
CA VAL A 5 30.84 9.28 0.90
C VAL A 5 29.83 10.42 0.87
N LEU A 6 29.35 10.76 -0.32
CA LEU A 6 28.15 11.59 -0.48
C LEU A 6 26.94 10.67 -0.69
N PHE A 7 26.01 10.63 0.26
CA PHE A 7 24.85 9.74 0.22
C PHE A 7 23.56 10.48 -0.16
N ALA A 8 22.95 10.07 -1.27
CA ALA A 8 21.67 10.56 -1.78
C ALA A 8 20.53 9.61 -1.39
N HIS A 9 19.67 10.03 -0.45
CA HIS A 9 18.52 9.22 -0.03
C HIS A 9 17.37 9.23 -1.05
N GLY A 10 16.48 8.25 -0.96
CA GLY A 10 15.31 8.12 -1.84
C GLY A 10 14.22 9.18 -1.59
N PHE A 11 13.11 9.09 -2.34
CA PHE A 11 12.02 10.09 -2.30
C PHE A 11 11.44 10.32 -0.89
N GLU A 12 11.09 9.24 -0.19
CA GLU A 12 10.66 9.27 1.22
C GLU A 12 11.81 8.97 2.20
N GLY A 13 13.06 9.09 1.72
CA GLY A 13 14.24 8.86 2.56
C GLY A 13 14.59 10.08 3.42
N SER A 14 15.55 9.89 4.33
CA SER A 14 16.10 10.98 5.13
C SER A 14 17.64 10.90 5.21
N PRO A 15 18.31 12.00 5.57
CA PRO A 15 19.74 12.02 5.88
C PRO A 15 20.18 11.02 6.97
N THR A 16 19.25 10.64 7.85
CA THR A 16 19.49 9.75 9.00
C THR A 16 18.82 8.38 8.82
N GLY A 17 18.49 8.02 7.57
CA GLY A 17 17.86 6.73 7.27
C GLY A 17 18.80 5.55 7.50
N SER A 18 18.27 4.32 7.45
CA SER A 18 19.03 3.10 7.77
C SER A 18 20.30 2.90 6.93
N LYS A 19 20.26 3.22 5.63
CA LYS A 19 21.41 3.07 4.71
C LYS A 19 22.59 4.00 5.03
N PRO A 20 22.40 5.34 5.13
CA PRO A 20 23.51 6.22 5.50
C PRO A 20 24.00 5.96 6.93
N THR A 21 23.11 5.61 7.85
CA THR A 21 23.49 5.21 9.22
C THR A 21 24.35 3.95 9.22
N TYR A 22 23.96 2.91 8.49
CA TYR A 22 24.77 1.68 8.33
C TYR A 22 26.17 1.98 7.80
N MET A 23 26.28 2.80 6.74
CA MET A 23 27.60 3.18 6.18
C MET A 23 28.47 3.94 7.19
N LYS A 24 27.86 4.80 8.00
CA LYS A 24 28.58 5.59 8.99
C LYS A 24 28.99 4.77 10.21
N GLU A 25 28.06 4.01 10.77
CA GLU A 25 28.23 3.34 12.07
C GLU A 25 28.83 1.94 11.94
N ALA A 26 28.34 1.13 10.99
CA ALA A 26 28.84 -0.23 10.81
C ALA A 26 30.11 -0.28 9.94
N LEU A 27 30.19 0.55 8.88
CA LEU A 27 31.35 0.53 7.97
C LEU A 27 32.43 1.56 8.32
N GLY A 28 32.15 2.48 9.24
CA GLY A 28 33.08 3.52 9.65
C GLY A 28 33.43 4.52 8.53
N TRP A 29 32.56 4.72 7.54
CA TRP A 29 32.77 5.66 6.45
C TRP A 29 32.45 7.10 6.86
N ASP A 30 33.10 8.08 6.22
CA ASP A 30 32.80 9.50 6.41
C ASP A 30 31.63 9.90 5.49
N VAL A 31 30.41 9.76 6.01
CA VAL A 31 29.17 9.94 5.25
C VAL A 31 28.60 11.34 5.41
N THR A 32 28.51 12.07 4.29
CA THR A 32 27.71 13.29 4.16
C THR A 32 26.39 12.96 3.46
N ALA A 33 25.27 13.09 4.15
CA ALA A 33 23.93 12.86 3.59
C ALA A 33 23.10 14.16 3.61
N PRO A 34 22.94 14.88 2.50
CA PRO A 34 22.11 16.08 2.45
C PRO A 34 20.62 15.74 2.44
N LYS A 35 19.78 16.72 2.81
CA LYS A 35 18.33 16.63 2.62
C LYS A 35 18.02 16.83 1.13
N MET A 36 17.69 15.75 0.44
CA MET A 36 17.53 15.78 -1.03
C MET A 36 16.41 16.72 -1.49
N SER A 37 15.36 16.91 -0.68
CA SER A 37 14.25 17.81 -0.98
C SER A 37 14.50 19.30 -0.67
N GLU A 38 15.72 19.69 -0.30
CA GLU A 38 16.07 21.07 0.09
C GLU A 38 15.68 22.11 -0.97
N LEU A 39 15.88 21.79 -2.25
CA LEU A 39 15.58 22.70 -3.36
C LEU A 39 14.25 22.40 -4.07
N GLY A 40 13.55 21.35 -3.66
CA GLY A 40 12.33 20.88 -4.30
C GLY A 40 12.30 19.36 -4.45
N TRP A 41 11.14 18.86 -4.86
CA TRP A 41 10.89 17.42 -4.97
C TRP A 41 11.25 16.85 -6.34
N SER A 42 11.46 17.68 -7.35
CA SER A 42 11.75 17.22 -8.70
C SER A 42 13.13 16.58 -8.81
N ILE A 43 13.30 15.66 -9.75
CA ILE A 43 14.61 15.02 -9.95
C ILE A 43 15.69 16.05 -10.33
N ALA A 44 15.32 17.12 -11.03
CA ALA A 44 16.22 18.25 -11.31
C ALA A 44 16.68 18.94 -10.02
N SER A 45 15.74 19.24 -9.11
CA SER A 45 16.05 19.87 -7.82
C SER A 45 16.95 19.00 -6.95
N GLN A 46 16.67 17.70 -6.88
CA GLN A 46 17.47 16.75 -6.10
C GLN A 46 18.88 16.53 -6.71
N THR A 47 18.99 16.52 -8.03
CA THR A 47 20.28 16.46 -8.73
C THR A 47 21.11 17.72 -8.42
N GLU A 48 20.49 18.89 -8.42
CA GLU A 48 21.16 20.16 -8.10
C GLU A 48 21.67 20.18 -6.65
N VAL A 49 20.94 19.60 -5.68
CA VAL A 49 21.45 19.43 -4.30
C VAL A 49 22.76 18.64 -4.31
N LEU A 50 22.82 17.50 -5.00
CA LEU A 50 24.05 16.70 -5.06
C LEU A 50 25.19 17.43 -5.74
N ILE A 51 24.91 18.12 -6.85
CA ILE A 51 25.91 18.91 -7.56
C ILE A 51 26.53 19.97 -6.65
N ARG A 52 25.71 20.67 -5.84
CA ARG A 52 26.23 21.68 -4.90
C ARG A 52 27.13 21.10 -3.83
N HIS A 53 26.88 19.87 -3.39
CA HIS A 53 27.77 19.18 -2.46
C HIS A 53 29.03 18.70 -3.17
N LEU A 54 28.89 18.08 -4.34
CA LEU A 54 29.99 17.57 -5.15
C LEU A 54 30.98 18.67 -5.57
N ASP A 55 30.48 19.87 -5.90
CA ASP A 55 31.30 21.02 -6.30
C ASP A 55 32.03 21.69 -5.10
N LYS A 56 31.57 21.45 -3.86
CA LYS A 56 32.12 22.05 -2.63
C LYS A 56 33.02 21.11 -1.83
N GLY A 57 32.79 19.81 -1.96
CA GLY A 57 33.47 18.78 -1.19
C GLY A 57 34.36 17.91 -2.06
N GLU A 58 35.23 17.16 -1.41
CA GLU A 58 35.96 16.06 -2.05
C GLU A 58 35.38 14.75 -1.54
N PHE A 59 34.80 13.97 -2.45
CA PHE A 59 34.24 12.67 -2.16
C PHE A 59 34.98 11.61 -2.97
N ASP A 60 35.09 10.40 -2.43
CA ASP A 60 35.66 9.25 -3.12
C ASP A 60 34.56 8.44 -3.81
N LEU A 61 33.37 8.40 -3.18
CA LEU A 61 32.21 7.64 -3.62
C LEU A 61 30.92 8.47 -3.46
N VAL A 62 30.07 8.45 -4.48
CA VAL A 62 28.69 8.93 -4.41
C VAL A 62 27.77 7.72 -4.35
N VAL A 63 27.01 7.59 -3.26
CA VAL A 63 26.02 6.53 -3.09
C VAL A 63 24.64 7.12 -3.29
N GLY A 64 23.77 6.49 -4.07
CA GLY A 64 22.38 6.95 -4.19
C GLY A 64 21.38 5.80 -4.14
N SER A 65 20.30 5.97 -3.38
CA SER A 65 19.23 4.96 -3.27
C SER A 65 17.93 5.45 -3.90
N SER A 66 17.24 4.60 -4.67
CA SER A 66 15.96 4.93 -5.31
C SER A 66 16.05 6.23 -6.11
N MET A 67 15.21 7.23 -5.83
CA MET A 67 15.29 8.53 -6.50
C MET A 67 16.61 9.28 -6.27
N GLY A 68 17.27 9.08 -5.13
CA GLY A 68 18.62 9.56 -4.89
C GLY A 68 19.66 8.87 -5.77
N GLY A 69 19.44 7.61 -6.15
CA GLY A 69 20.25 6.89 -7.14
C GLY A 69 20.11 7.49 -8.55
N LEU A 70 18.88 7.84 -8.94
CA LEU A 70 18.65 8.57 -10.20
C LEU A 70 19.34 9.95 -10.18
N ALA A 71 19.27 10.67 -9.05
CA ALA A 71 19.88 11.97 -8.90
C ALA A 71 21.42 11.87 -8.97
N ALA A 72 22.01 10.88 -8.31
CA ALA A 72 23.44 10.61 -8.36
C ALA A 72 23.93 10.30 -9.78
N ALA A 73 23.18 9.46 -10.51
CA ALA A 73 23.48 9.16 -11.91
C ALA A 73 23.42 10.40 -12.82
N ASN A 74 22.41 11.27 -12.64
CA ASN A 74 22.33 12.54 -13.37
C ASN A 74 23.46 13.51 -13.00
N ALA A 75 23.79 13.63 -11.71
CA ALA A 75 24.89 14.47 -11.25
C ALA A 75 26.22 14.01 -11.84
N SER A 76 26.44 12.69 -11.90
CA SER A 76 27.57 12.05 -12.57
C SER A 76 27.66 12.45 -14.05
N SER A 77 26.56 12.34 -14.81
CA SER A 77 26.52 12.80 -16.21
C SER A 77 26.83 14.29 -16.38
N MET A 78 26.43 15.12 -15.42
CA MET A 78 26.60 16.59 -15.46
C MET A 78 27.95 17.08 -14.91
N ARG A 79 28.71 16.22 -14.23
CA ARG A 79 30.02 16.51 -13.64
C ARG A 79 31.06 15.45 -14.02
N PRO A 80 31.31 15.19 -15.31
CA PRO A 80 32.22 14.12 -15.76
C PRO A 80 33.68 14.31 -15.34
N GLN A 81 34.03 15.49 -14.81
CA GLN A 81 35.38 15.84 -14.35
C GLN A 81 35.60 15.52 -12.87
N ALA A 82 34.56 15.08 -12.15
CA ALA A 82 34.66 14.78 -10.73
C ALA A 82 35.47 13.48 -10.52
N GLY A 83 36.35 13.46 -9.53
CA GLY A 83 37.17 12.29 -9.22
C GLY A 83 36.44 11.21 -8.42
N VAL A 84 35.18 10.93 -8.73
CA VAL A 84 34.29 10.06 -7.92
C VAL A 84 33.94 8.75 -8.61
N ARG A 85 33.45 7.78 -7.83
CA ARG A 85 32.77 6.58 -8.31
C ARG A 85 31.31 6.57 -7.85
N LEU A 86 30.45 5.74 -8.45
CA LEU A 86 29.04 5.64 -8.07
C LEU A 86 28.65 4.24 -7.57
N LEU A 87 27.96 4.20 -6.44
CA LEU A 87 27.21 3.04 -5.99
C LEU A 87 25.71 3.37 -5.99
N LEU A 88 24.94 2.75 -6.86
CA LEU A 88 23.50 3.00 -7.00
C LEU A 88 22.71 1.82 -6.43
N ILE A 89 21.82 2.08 -5.49
CA ILE A 89 21.03 1.05 -4.80
C ILE A 89 19.57 1.19 -5.24
N ALA A 90 19.09 0.22 -6.01
CA ALA A 90 17.75 0.20 -6.61
C ALA A 90 17.37 1.56 -7.25
N PRO A 91 18.21 2.13 -8.15
CA PRO A 91 18.01 3.48 -8.67
C PRO A 91 16.70 3.60 -9.44
N ALA A 92 15.94 4.68 -9.20
CA ALA A 92 14.63 4.93 -9.82
C ALA A 92 14.75 5.42 -11.28
N PHE A 93 15.49 4.69 -12.12
CA PHE A 93 15.46 4.90 -13.57
C PHE A 93 14.04 4.74 -14.12
N GLY A 94 13.75 5.38 -15.25
CA GLY A 94 12.40 5.32 -15.83
C GLY A 94 11.32 5.98 -14.96
N LEU A 95 11.69 7.00 -14.16
CA LEU A 95 10.80 7.69 -13.23
C LEU A 95 9.53 8.20 -13.91
N ALA A 96 9.64 8.74 -15.12
CA ALA A 96 8.50 9.26 -15.88
C ALA A 96 7.53 8.15 -16.31
N GLU A 97 8.04 6.98 -16.66
CA GLU A 97 7.24 5.84 -17.13
C GLU A 97 6.63 5.02 -15.99
N ASN A 98 7.26 5.02 -14.82
CA ASN A 98 6.94 4.10 -13.73
C ASN A 98 6.30 4.78 -12.51
N TRP A 99 5.99 6.08 -12.60
CA TRP A 99 5.26 6.76 -11.54
C TRP A 99 3.78 6.36 -11.53
N GLU A 100 3.25 6.02 -10.36
CA GLU A 100 1.91 5.46 -10.22
C GLU A 100 0.81 6.44 -10.67
N GLY A 101 -0.20 5.92 -11.39
CA GLY A 101 -1.30 6.72 -11.92
C GLY A 101 -0.90 7.72 -13.01
N MET A 102 0.12 7.37 -13.81
CA MET A 102 0.61 8.13 -14.99
C MET A 102 0.15 7.56 -16.34
N GLU A 103 -1.05 6.98 -16.38
CA GLU A 103 -1.77 6.82 -17.64
C GLU A 103 -1.97 8.19 -18.33
N GLU A 104 -2.26 8.19 -19.62
CA GLU A 104 -2.35 9.40 -20.44
C GLU A 104 -3.34 10.45 -19.86
N ALA A 105 -4.43 9.98 -19.26
CA ALA A 105 -5.41 10.82 -18.56
C ALA A 105 -4.83 11.48 -17.29
N GLY A 106 -4.06 10.73 -16.48
CA GLY A 106 -3.46 11.24 -15.24
C GLY A 106 -2.38 12.30 -15.52
N ARG A 107 -1.57 12.10 -16.55
CA ARG A 107 -0.58 13.09 -17.01
C ARG A 107 -1.25 14.35 -17.56
N SER A 108 -2.28 14.20 -18.39
CA SER A 108 -3.01 15.33 -18.96
C SER A 108 -3.70 16.18 -17.88
N ALA A 109 -4.29 15.54 -16.86
CA ALA A 109 -4.90 16.21 -15.73
C ALA A 109 -3.87 16.98 -14.90
N TRP A 110 -2.73 16.38 -14.56
CA TRP A 110 -1.67 17.06 -13.82
C TRP A 110 -1.07 18.24 -14.61
N LYS A 111 -0.85 18.07 -15.91
CA LYS A 111 -0.39 19.16 -16.79
C LYS A 111 -1.36 20.35 -16.83
N THR A 112 -2.67 20.07 -16.82
CA THR A 112 -3.71 21.10 -16.87
C THR A 112 -3.87 21.82 -15.53
N THR A 113 -3.81 21.06 -14.43
CA THR A 113 -3.96 21.59 -13.06
C THR A 113 -2.68 22.25 -12.54
N GLY A 114 -1.52 21.89 -13.08
CA GLY A 114 -0.21 22.41 -12.69
C GLY A 114 0.36 21.78 -11.41
N GLU A 115 -0.45 21.03 -10.67
CA GLU A 115 -0.06 20.44 -9.39
C GLU A 115 -0.80 19.12 -9.11
N ARG A 116 -0.16 18.22 -8.36
CA ARG A 116 -0.73 16.94 -7.96
C ARG A 116 -0.32 16.61 -6.54
N ARG A 117 -1.30 16.26 -5.70
CA ARG A 117 -1.02 15.79 -4.35
C ARG A 117 -0.41 14.39 -4.41
N TYR A 118 0.70 14.21 -3.69
CA TYR A 118 1.30 12.92 -3.38
C TYR A 118 1.08 12.64 -1.90
N THR A 119 0.52 11.48 -1.60
CA THR A 119 0.31 11.00 -0.24
C THR A 119 0.95 9.61 -0.13
N GLY A 120 2.13 9.55 0.48
CA GLY A 120 2.86 8.32 0.75
C GLY A 120 2.85 7.96 2.23
N TYR A 121 3.93 7.35 2.74
CA TYR A 121 3.95 6.84 4.11
C TYR A 121 4.02 7.99 5.13
N ASP A 122 5.05 8.84 5.00
CA ASP A 122 5.28 10.00 5.88
C ASP A 122 5.07 11.35 5.18
N LEU A 123 4.84 11.34 3.87
CA LEU A 123 4.72 12.56 3.05
C LEU A 123 3.29 12.78 2.58
N ASP A 124 2.75 13.97 2.87
CA ASP A 124 1.59 14.53 2.20
C ASP A 124 1.97 15.89 1.61
N ILE A 125 2.30 15.91 0.32
CA ILE A 125 2.90 17.05 -0.37
C ILE A 125 2.20 17.33 -1.69
N VAL A 126 2.30 18.57 -2.17
CA VAL A 126 1.81 18.95 -3.50
C VAL A 126 3.02 19.06 -4.43
N LEU A 127 3.03 18.24 -5.47
CA LEU A 127 4.06 18.20 -6.48
C LEU A 127 3.68 19.10 -7.66
N PRO A 128 4.50 20.09 -8.05
CA PRO A 128 4.26 20.89 -9.25
C PRO A 128 4.46 20.06 -10.51
N TRP A 129 3.85 20.46 -11.62
CA TRP A 129 4.02 19.80 -12.93
C TRP A 129 5.49 19.68 -13.36
N GLU A 130 6.34 20.62 -12.93
CA GLU A 130 7.80 20.57 -13.14
C GLU A 130 8.44 19.27 -12.62
N PHE A 131 7.86 18.62 -11.60
CA PHE A 131 8.26 17.28 -11.18
C PHE A 131 8.24 16.30 -12.35
N MET A 132 7.14 16.25 -13.10
CA MET A 132 7.00 15.37 -14.24
C MET A 132 7.84 15.83 -15.44
N GLU A 133 7.92 17.13 -15.71
CA GLU A 133 8.75 17.66 -16.81
C GLU A 133 10.23 17.36 -16.61
N SER A 134 10.72 17.37 -15.38
CA SER A 134 12.10 16.98 -15.06
C SER A 134 12.28 15.47 -15.18
N ALA A 135 11.31 14.66 -14.70
CA ALA A 135 11.34 13.21 -14.85
C ALA A 135 11.43 12.80 -16.33
N GLU A 136 10.61 13.37 -17.22
CA GLU A 136 10.62 13.08 -18.65
C GLU A 136 12.00 13.33 -19.30
N LYS A 137 12.77 14.29 -18.79
CA LYS A 137 14.09 14.65 -19.31
C LYS A 137 15.23 13.85 -18.67
N MET A 138 15.07 13.44 -17.41
CA MET A 138 16.18 12.96 -16.56
C MET A 138 16.00 11.52 -16.07
N SER A 139 15.03 10.76 -16.58
CA SER A 139 14.76 9.36 -16.18
C SER A 139 15.81 8.35 -16.65
N TRP A 140 16.59 8.68 -17.69
CA TRP A 140 17.53 7.76 -18.34
C TRP A 140 18.93 8.37 -18.53
N PRO A 141 19.61 8.75 -17.43
CA PRO A 141 20.97 9.27 -17.52
C PRO A 141 21.97 8.19 -17.94
N ARG A 142 23.10 8.63 -18.49
CA ARG A 142 24.29 7.79 -18.72
C ARG A 142 25.38 8.23 -17.75
N PRO A 143 25.64 7.50 -16.65
CA PRO A 143 26.69 7.86 -15.71
C PRO A 143 28.03 8.05 -16.42
N ALA A 144 28.77 9.09 -16.06
CA ALA A 144 30.07 9.40 -16.67
C ALA A 144 31.26 8.80 -15.91
N HIS A 145 31.01 8.16 -14.76
CA HIS A 145 32.05 7.59 -13.90
C HIS A 145 31.78 6.11 -13.67
N PRO A 146 32.81 5.33 -13.26
CA PRO A 146 32.63 3.93 -12.90
C PRO A 146 31.50 3.75 -11.88
N THR A 147 30.56 2.88 -12.23
CA THR A 147 29.30 2.74 -11.49
C THR A 147 29.02 1.28 -11.20
N ALA A 148 28.77 0.96 -9.94
CA ALA A 148 28.14 -0.29 -9.53
C ALA A 148 26.66 -0.03 -9.21
N ILE A 149 25.77 -0.85 -9.77
CA ILE A 149 24.34 -0.84 -9.46
C ILE A 149 24.05 -2.10 -8.65
N MET A 150 23.47 -1.96 -7.47
CA MET A 150 22.88 -3.07 -6.72
C MET A 150 21.35 -2.99 -6.87
N HIS A 151 20.69 -4.05 -7.34
CA HIS A 151 19.24 -4.06 -7.57
C HIS A 151 18.62 -5.41 -7.21
N GLY A 152 17.48 -5.38 -6.52
CA GLY A 152 16.71 -6.56 -6.13
C GLY A 152 15.92 -7.16 -7.29
N LYS A 153 16.00 -8.47 -7.54
CA LYS A 153 15.22 -9.16 -8.59
C LYS A 153 13.72 -9.10 -8.36
N TYR A 154 13.31 -8.91 -7.10
CA TYR A 154 11.91 -8.82 -6.66
C TYR A 154 11.51 -7.39 -6.29
N ASP A 155 12.19 -6.39 -6.86
CA ASP A 155 11.82 -4.99 -6.71
C ASP A 155 10.46 -4.70 -7.38
N GLU A 156 9.45 -4.49 -6.54
CA GLU A 156 8.07 -4.18 -6.94
C GLU A 156 7.84 -2.68 -7.18
N VAL A 157 8.79 -1.82 -6.81
CA VAL A 157 8.67 -0.36 -6.93
C VAL A 157 9.34 0.12 -8.19
N VAL A 158 10.55 -0.34 -8.47
CA VAL A 158 11.32 -0.02 -9.68
C VAL A 158 11.70 -1.33 -10.35
N PRO A 159 11.18 -1.65 -11.54
CA PRO A 159 11.52 -2.88 -12.22
C PRO A 159 13.03 -3.00 -12.50
N ILE A 160 13.63 -4.14 -12.14
CA ILE A 160 15.06 -4.43 -12.39
C ILE A 160 15.45 -4.31 -13.88
N SER A 161 14.50 -4.50 -14.80
CA SER A 161 14.70 -4.30 -16.24
C SER A 161 15.20 -2.90 -16.58
N PHE A 162 14.93 -1.89 -15.75
CA PHE A 162 15.41 -0.53 -15.95
C PHE A 162 16.89 -0.39 -15.63
N SER A 163 17.37 -1.04 -14.57
CA SER A 163 18.81 -1.09 -14.27
C SER A 163 19.57 -1.91 -15.31
N ARG A 164 19.01 -3.03 -15.78
CA ARG A 164 19.57 -3.81 -16.91
C ARG A 164 19.73 -2.93 -18.15
N LYS A 165 18.70 -2.18 -18.53
CA LYS A 165 18.73 -1.26 -19.68
C LYS A 165 19.84 -0.20 -19.58
N VAL A 166 20.12 0.33 -18.39
CA VAL A 166 21.21 1.30 -18.20
C VAL A 166 22.58 0.63 -18.26
N ALA A 167 22.73 -0.53 -17.61
CA ALA A 167 23.97 -1.32 -17.62
C ALA A 167 24.34 -1.78 -19.04
N ASP A 168 23.38 -2.33 -19.80
CA ASP A 168 23.58 -2.75 -21.19
C ASP A 168 24.00 -1.60 -22.11
N GLY A 169 23.65 -0.36 -21.74
CA GLY A 169 23.94 0.84 -22.52
C GLY A 169 25.23 1.56 -22.15
N CYS A 170 25.96 1.12 -21.13
CA CYS A 170 27.11 1.83 -20.57
C CYS A 170 28.23 0.85 -20.17
N GLU A 171 29.41 0.94 -20.81
CA GLU A 171 30.53 0.01 -20.57
C GLU A 171 31.11 0.09 -19.13
N ASP A 172 31.05 1.26 -18.50
CA ASP A 172 31.57 1.50 -17.15
C ASP A 172 30.54 1.26 -16.03
N VAL A 173 29.46 0.53 -16.33
CA VAL A 173 28.38 0.21 -15.39
C VAL A 173 28.31 -1.30 -15.15
N VAL A 174 28.50 -1.72 -13.90
CA VAL A 174 28.35 -3.12 -13.47
C VAL A 174 27.05 -3.28 -12.68
N LEU A 175 26.21 -4.24 -13.06
CA LEU A 175 24.97 -4.56 -12.36
C LEU A 175 25.14 -5.80 -11.48
N HIS A 176 24.87 -5.63 -10.19
CA HIS A 176 24.80 -6.67 -9.17
C HIS A 176 23.32 -6.95 -8.86
N GLU A 177 22.79 -8.04 -9.40
CA GLU A 177 21.44 -8.50 -9.09
C GLU A 177 21.41 -9.30 -7.78
N THR A 178 20.44 -9.02 -6.93
CA THR A 178 20.31 -9.65 -5.60
C THR A 178 18.89 -10.19 -5.41
N ASP A 179 18.72 -11.24 -4.62
CA ASP A 179 17.40 -11.80 -4.32
C ASP A 179 16.74 -11.01 -3.17
N ASP A 180 16.39 -9.75 -3.45
CA ASP A 180 15.85 -8.78 -2.48
C ASP A 180 14.74 -7.91 -3.11
N SER A 181 14.07 -7.13 -2.26
CA SER A 181 13.04 -6.14 -2.57
C SER A 181 13.64 -4.74 -2.85
N HIS A 182 12.80 -3.75 -3.17
CA HIS A 182 13.23 -2.35 -3.34
C HIS A 182 14.02 -1.78 -2.15
N ARG A 183 13.71 -2.25 -0.93
CA ARG A 183 14.35 -1.74 0.28
C ARG A 183 15.79 -2.22 0.42
N MET A 184 16.18 -3.30 -0.26
CA MET A 184 17.53 -3.86 -0.28
C MET A 184 18.08 -4.14 1.13
N LYS A 185 17.24 -4.61 2.06
CA LYS A 185 17.63 -4.78 3.48
C LYS A 185 18.57 -5.96 3.68
N GLU A 186 18.25 -7.10 3.08
CA GLU A 186 19.04 -8.35 3.19
C GLU A 186 20.38 -8.23 2.46
N SER A 187 20.44 -7.33 1.48
CA SER A 187 21.61 -7.12 0.63
C SER A 187 22.54 -6.00 1.09
N LEU A 188 22.24 -5.30 2.21
CA LEU A 188 23.11 -4.24 2.74
C LEU A 188 24.52 -4.76 3.08
N ARG A 189 24.63 -6.03 3.48
CA ARG A 189 25.89 -6.68 3.80
C ARG A 189 26.88 -6.74 2.63
N PHE A 190 26.42 -6.64 1.39
CA PHE A 190 27.27 -6.68 0.18
C PHE A 190 27.83 -5.31 -0.22
N ILE A 191 27.34 -4.23 0.38
CA ILE A 191 27.80 -2.86 0.10
C ILE A 191 29.34 -2.70 0.22
N PRO A 192 30.01 -3.22 1.27
CA PRO A 192 31.45 -3.05 1.43
C PRO A 192 32.24 -3.73 0.32
N GLU A 193 31.83 -4.93 -0.09
CA GLU A 193 32.45 -5.72 -1.14
C GLU A 193 32.31 -5.05 -2.50
N VAL A 194 31.07 -4.64 -2.85
CA VAL A 194 30.79 -3.94 -4.10
C VAL A 194 31.54 -2.61 -4.16
N ALA A 195 31.58 -1.86 -3.05
CA ALA A 195 32.34 -0.62 -2.97
C ALA A 195 33.85 -0.88 -3.13
N ALA A 196 34.42 -1.90 -2.46
CA ALA A 196 35.83 -2.23 -2.58
C ALA A 196 36.23 -2.57 -4.03
N SER A 197 35.47 -3.45 -4.69
CA SER A 197 35.68 -3.80 -6.11
C SER A 197 35.63 -2.55 -7.01
N LEU A 198 34.65 -1.65 -6.77
CA LEU A 198 34.52 -0.41 -7.51
C LEU A 198 35.72 0.54 -7.28
N MET A 199 36.26 0.60 -6.07
CA MET A 199 37.44 1.42 -5.76
C MET A 199 38.72 0.86 -6.38
N GLU A 200 38.88 -0.47 -6.39
CA GLU A 200 40.05 -1.19 -6.92
C GLU A 200 40.10 -1.22 -8.46
N GLY A 201 38.96 -1.04 -9.13
CA GLY A 201 38.88 -1.03 -10.60
C GLY A 201 38.86 -2.43 -11.23
N SER A 202 38.61 -3.46 -10.43
CA SER A 202 38.50 -4.86 -10.82
C SER A 202 37.02 -5.24 -10.95
N GLY A 203 36.53 -5.34 -12.18
CA GLY A 203 35.18 -5.84 -12.47
C GLY A 203 35.07 -7.32 -12.13
N ILE A 204 34.62 -7.64 -10.91
CA ILE A 204 34.31 -9.02 -10.50
C ILE A 204 32.79 -9.11 -10.37
N SER A 205 32.19 -10.00 -11.15
CA SER A 205 30.77 -10.33 -11.08
C SER A 205 30.53 -11.26 -9.89
N LEU A 206 29.53 -10.95 -9.05
CA LEU A 206 29.14 -11.73 -7.87
C LEU A 206 28.77 -13.20 -8.19
N VAL A 207 28.58 -13.53 -9.46
CA VAL A 207 28.27 -14.90 -9.93
C VAL A 207 29.43 -15.88 -9.67
N GLU A 208 30.68 -15.41 -9.56
CA GLU A 208 31.85 -16.28 -9.39
C GLU A 208 32.15 -16.69 -7.94
N ILE A 209 31.51 -16.06 -6.94
CA ILE A 209 31.84 -16.27 -5.51
C ILE A 209 30.97 -17.37 -4.86
N ILE A 210 29.83 -17.71 -5.47
CA ILE A 210 28.90 -18.73 -4.93
C ILE A 210 29.33 -20.16 -5.34
N GLY A 211 30.39 -20.31 -6.15
CA GLY A 211 30.76 -21.57 -6.77
C GLY A 211 32.16 -22.07 -6.43
N ASP A 212 32.61 -22.03 -5.18
CA ASP A 212 33.72 -22.91 -4.76
C ASP A 212 33.86 -23.01 -3.24
N GLN A 213 33.23 -24.04 -2.66
CA GLN A 213 33.72 -24.69 -1.45
C GLN A 213 33.41 -26.20 -1.53
N VAL A 214 34.29 -26.97 -2.18
CA VAL A 214 34.71 -28.30 -1.71
C VAL A 214 36.15 -28.56 -2.25
N GLU A 215 37.17 -28.47 -1.39
CA GLU A 215 38.49 -29.07 -1.64
C GLU A 215 38.34 -30.60 -1.76
N GLY A 216 39.04 -31.39 -2.57
CA GLY A 216 40.12 -31.24 -3.54
C GLY A 216 40.60 -32.66 -3.90
N LEU A 217 41.25 -32.81 -5.07
CA LEU A 217 42.33 -33.78 -5.42
C LEU A 217 42.29 -34.22 -6.89
N SER A 218 43.23 -33.67 -7.65
CA SER A 218 44.00 -34.20 -8.79
C SER A 218 43.41 -35.29 -9.71
N SER A 219 43.34 -35.00 -11.02
CA SER A 219 44.31 -35.42 -12.05
C SER A 219 43.65 -35.59 -13.43
N GLU A 220 44.24 -34.93 -14.44
CA GLU A 220 44.36 -35.23 -15.88
C GLU A 220 43.25 -35.97 -16.66
N GLU A 221 42.85 -35.30 -17.77
CA GLU A 221 42.32 -35.76 -19.06
C GLU A 221 42.00 -37.25 -19.29
N GLU A 222 40.74 -37.56 -19.66
CA GLU A 222 40.31 -37.96 -21.02
C GLU A 222 38.91 -38.65 -21.04
N LYS A 223 38.08 -38.19 -21.99
CA LYS A 223 37.02 -38.91 -22.76
C LYS A 223 36.55 -40.31 -22.32
N LEU A 224 35.22 -40.50 -22.18
CA LEU A 224 34.31 -41.21 -23.11
C LEU A 224 33.00 -41.69 -22.44
N GLU A 225 31.88 -41.44 -23.15
CA GLU A 225 30.65 -42.23 -23.35
C GLU A 225 29.69 -42.68 -22.19
N VAL A 226 28.42 -42.38 -22.46
CA VAL A 226 27.11 -42.73 -21.84
C VAL A 226 26.63 -44.10 -22.40
N PRO A 227 25.58 -44.86 -21.94
CA PRO A 227 24.57 -44.72 -20.84
C PRO A 227 24.31 -45.99 -19.98
N GLY A 228 23.43 -45.87 -18.96
CA GLY A 228 22.60 -47.00 -18.48
C GLY A 228 21.78 -46.69 -17.22
N GLU A 229 20.47 -46.55 -17.37
CA GLU A 229 19.44 -46.29 -16.35
C GLU A 229 19.40 -47.31 -15.20
N LEU A 230 18.90 -46.90 -14.02
CA LEU A 230 17.72 -47.49 -13.35
C LEU A 230 17.29 -46.65 -12.13
N SER A 231 15.98 -46.55 -11.97
CA SER A 231 15.18 -45.74 -11.04
C SER A 231 14.97 -46.37 -9.66
N ALA A 232 14.79 -45.53 -8.62
CA ALA A 232 13.80 -45.69 -7.54
C ALA A 232 13.83 -44.53 -6.50
N GLU A 233 12.87 -43.61 -6.64
CA GLU A 233 11.95 -43.00 -5.65
C GLU A 233 12.24 -42.88 -4.12
N VAL A 234 11.86 -41.69 -3.60
CA VAL A 234 11.31 -41.31 -2.24
C VAL A 234 12.36 -41.13 -1.12
N SER A 235 12.40 -40.10 -0.25
CA SER A 235 11.55 -38.97 0.23
C SER A 235 12.52 -37.94 0.87
N GLY A 236 12.39 -36.62 0.76
CA GLY A 236 11.39 -35.81 1.44
C GLY A 236 11.64 -35.68 2.96
N ILE A 237 12.43 -34.68 3.39
CA ILE A 237 12.48 -33.95 4.69
C ILE A 237 13.40 -32.74 4.36
N GLY A 238 12.98 -31.47 4.40
CA GLY A 238 12.33 -30.79 5.51
C GLY A 238 13.42 -30.07 6.31
N GLY A 239 13.99 -29.00 5.76
CA GLY A 239 15.02 -28.19 6.40
C GLY A 239 14.39 -27.18 7.36
N GLU A 240 14.19 -27.63 8.59
CA GLU A 240 14.15 -26.79 9.80
C GLU A 240 15.25 -27.34 10.73
N ASP A 241 15.77 -26.49 11.62
CA ASP A 241 16.72 -26.81 12.71
C ASP A 241 18.23 -26.71 12.39
N GLY A 242 18.70 -25.47 12.18
CA GLY A 242 20.13 -25.12 12.20
C GLY A 242 20.65 -24.64 13.57
N VAL A 243 19.92 -24.87 14.67
CA VAL A 243 20.31 -24.39 16.02
C VAL A 243 20.30 -25.53 17.07
N ALA A 244 19.63 -26.66 16.80
CA ALA A 244 19.54 -27.77 17.76
C ALA A 244 20.77 -28.69 17.75
N ASP A 245 21.57 -28.69 16.68
CA ASP A 245 22.70 -29.60 16.48
C ASP A 245 23.89 -29.25 17.41
N SER A 246 24.10 -27.96 17.68
CA SER A 246 25.25 -27.46 18.44
C SER A 246 25.22 -27.86 19.92
N GLN A 247 24.02 -27.92 20.52
CA GLN A 247 23.86 -28.30 21.93
C GLN A 247 24.11 -29.80 22.13
N ALA A 248 23.62 -30.62 21.19
CA ALA A 248 23.79 -32.07 21.20
C ALA A 248 25.26 -32.46 21.03
N ASP A 249 26.00 -31.72 20.20
CA ASP A 249 27.44 -31.89 20.00
C ASP A 249 28.26 -31.52 21.26
N ILE A 250 27.86 -30.46 21.97
CA ILE A 250 28.50 -30.05 23.24
C ILE A 250 28.27 -31.12 24.33
N GLU A 251 27.05 -31.62 24.48
CA GLU A 251 26.74 -32.69 25.44
C GLU A 251 27.50 -34.00 25.10
N GLN A 252 27.69 -34.30 23.82
CA GLN A 252 28.49 -35.44 23.37
C GLN A 252 29.96 -35.32 23.74
N LEU A 253 30.54 -34.13 23.52
CA LEU A 253 31.93 -33.81 23.86
C LEU A 253 32.17 -33.85 25.37
N GLU A 254 31.23 -33.33 26.17
CA GLU A 254 31.29 -33.39 27.64
C GLU A 254 31.27 -34.83 28.16
N ALA A 255 30.38 -35.68 27.61
CA ALA A 255 30.30 -37.09 27.96
C ALA A 255 31.57 -37.87 27.56
N GLU A 256 32.20 -37.51 26.44
CA GLU A 256 33.45 -38.12 25.98
C GLU A 256 34.63 -37.72 26.88
N MET A 257 34.71 -36.45 27.33
CA MET A 257 35.70 -36.00 28.30
C MET A 257 35.55 -36.69 29.66
N GLU A 258 34.33 -36.87 30.17
CA GLU A 258 34.08 -37.55 31.44
C GLU A 258 34.51 -39.02 31.39
N ARG A 259 34.26 -39.68 30.24
CA ARG A 259 34.71 -41.05 29.98
C ARG A 259 36.24 -41.18 29.94
N LEU A 260 36.93 -40.24 29.30
CA LEU A 260 38.39 -40.21 29.22
C LEU A 260 39.03 -40.02 30.61
N GLN A 261 38.44 -39.18 31.47
CA GLN A 261 38.89 -39.02 32.85
C GLN A 261 38.72 -40.29 33.68
N ALA A 262 37.58 -40.96 33.57
CA ALA A 262 37.34 -42.22 34.27
C ALA A 262 38.35 -43.31 33.84
N GLU A 263 38.75 -43.32 32.56
CA GLU A 263 39.78 -44.23 32.05
C GLU A 263 41.17 -43.90 32.61
N MET A 264 41.51 -42.61 32.70
CA MET A 264 42.76 -42.11 33.28
C MET A 264 42.89 -42.46 34.77
N GLU A 265 41.85 -42.23 35.57
CA GLU A 265 41.83 -42.61 36.99
C GLU A 265 42.00 -44.12 37.19
N LYS A 266 41.36 -44.92 36.32
CA LYS A 266 41.49 -46.38 36.34
C LYS A 266 42.91 -46.83 36.02
N LYS A 267 43.60 -46.19 35.06
CA LYS A 267 45.00 -46.47 34.73
C LYS A 267 45.94 -46.07 35.87
N LYS A 268 45.69 -44.94 36.53
CA LYS A 268 46.44 -44.47 37.72
C LYS A 268 46.31 -45.44 38.89
N ALA A 269 45.09 -45.90 39.19
CA ALA A 269 44.84 -46.89 40.24
C ALA A 269 45.50 -48.25 39.94
N ALA A 270 45.51 -48.68 38.67
CA ALA A 270 46.21 -49.89 38.26
C ALA A 270 47.73 -49.76 38.45
N LEU A 271 48.32 -48.61 38.12
CA LEU A 271 49.74 -48.32 38.31
C LEU A 271 50.15 -48.33 39.79
N GLU A 272 49.34 -47.75 40.68
CA GLU A 272 49.56 -47.82 42.14
C GLU A 272 49.44 -49.24 42.70
N SER A 273 48.52 -50.06 42.18
CA SER A 273 48.36 -51.45 42.60
C SER A 273 49.56 -52.32 42.22
N SER A 274 50.16 -52.09 41.05
CA SER A 274 51.40 -52.75 40.59
C SER A 274 52.64 -52.39 41.42
N LYS A 275 52.61 -51.28 42.18
CA LYS A 275 53.66 -50.90 43.14
C LYS A 275 53.60 -51.66 44.48
N LYS A 276 52.54 -52.45 44.76
CA LYS A 276 52.27 -53.07 46.08
C LYS A 276 52.40 -54.60 46.15
N GLU A 277 52.79 -55.32 45.10
CA GLU A 277 52.96 -56.78 45.18
C GLU A 277 54.17 -57.18 46.06
N PRO A 278 54.01 -58.07 47.06
CA PRO A 278 55.11 -58.48 47.94
C PRO A 278 56.02 -59.54 47.30
N LEU A 279 57.33 -59.33 47.46
CA LEU A 279 58.44 -60.19 47.06
C LEU A 279 58.44 -61.56 47.77
N THR A 280 58.74 -62.62 47.01
CA THR A 280 59.27 -63.89 47.54
C THR A 280 60.68 -64.16 47.00
N ASP A 281 61.55 -64.65 47.87
CA ASP A 281 63.02 -64.72 47.78
C ASP A 281 63.59 -65.55 46.61
N ASN A 282 64.51 -64.95 45.83
CA ASN A 282 65.86 -65.45 45.45
C ASN A 282 66.47 -64.75 44.20
N GLU A 283 67.80 -64.58 44.27
CA GLU A 283 68.85 -64.42 43.21
C GLU A 283 69.13 -63.05 42.50
N PRO A 284 70.41 -62.78 42.13
CA PRO A 284 70.95 -61.46 41.76
C PRO A 284 70.65 -60.97 40.33
N GLU A 285 69.91 -61.73 39.51
CA GLU A 285 69.38 -61.26 38.22
C GLU A 285 68.11 -60.37 38.37
N LYS A 286 67.52 -60.31 39.58
CA LYS A 286 66.35 -59.47 39.88
C LYS A 286 66.66 -57.98 40.01
N GLU A 287 67.84 -57.59 40.51
CA GLU A 287 68.17 -56.18 40.77
C GLU A 287 68.10 -55.32 39.49
N SER A 288 68.57 -55.83 38.34
CA SER A 288 68.49 -55.10 37.07
C SER A 288 67.08 -55.04 36.48
N LEU A 289 66.26 -56.07 36.71
CA LEU A 289 64.87 -56.14 36.22
C LEU A 289 63.94 -55.28 37.08
N ASP A 290 64.19 -55.20 38.39
CA ASP A 290 63.45 -54.36 39.32
C ASP A 290 63.74 -52.87 39.07
N GLU A 291 65.00 -52.49 38.79
CA GLU A 291 65.37 -51.13 38.38
C GLU A 291 64.73 -50.71 37.04
N GLU A 292 64.66 -51.62 36.06
CA GLU A 292 64.00 -51.36 34.77
C GLU A 292 62.48 -51.21 34.92
N LYS A 293 61.86 -52.03 35.77
CA LYS A 293 60.43 -51.95 36.09
C LYS A 293 60.08 -50.67 36.85
N GLU A 294 60.97 -50.21 37.74
CA GLU A 294 60.81 -48.95 38.48
C GLU A 294 60.93 -47.73 37.54
N ARG A 295 61.90 -47.72 36.61
CA ARG A 295 62.04 -46.70 35.56
C ARG A 295 60.80 -46.60 34.68
N LEU A 296 60.29 -47.73 34.18
CA LEU A 296 59.07 -47.78 33.37
C LEU A 296 57.84 -47.29 34.15
N SER A 297 57.80 -47.52 35.47
CA SER A 297 56.72 -47.01 36.33
C SER A 297 56.76 -45.49 36.50
N ILE A 298 57.96 -44.91 36.56
CA ILE A 298 58.16 -43.45 36.65
C ILE A 298 57.78 -42.80 35.32
N GLU A 299 58.24 -43.36 34.20
CA GLU A 299 57.92 -42.85 32.85
C GLU A 299 56.41 -42.93 32.56
N ALA A 300 55.73 -44.00 32.99
CA ALA A 300 54.28 -44.11 32.90
C ALA A 300 53.54 -43.11 33.81
N SER A 301 54.09 -42.82 35.00
CA SER A 301 53.52 -41.83 35.92
C SER A 301 53.65 -40.40 35.36
N ASP A 302 54.81 -40.05 34.80
CA ASP A 302 55.04 -38.74 34.19
C ASP A 302 54.16 -38.53 32.95
N ALA A 303 53.94 -39.58 32.16
CA ALA A 303 53.02 -39.53 31.02
C ALA A 303 51.55 -39.31 31.45
N ILE A 304 51.12 -39.91 32.56
CA ILE A 304 49.77 -39.71 33.11
C ILE A 304 49.60 -38.28 33.61
N VAL A 305 50.58 -37.73 34.34
CA VAL A 305 50.53 -36.33 34.83
C VAL A 305 50.42 -35.35 33.67
N LYS A 306 51.22 -35.55 32.61
CA LYS A 306 51.18 -34.69 31.42
C LYS A 306 49.84 -34.77 30.68
N ALA A 307 49.25 -35.95 30.59
CA ALA A 307 47.92 -36.12 30.01
C ALA A 307 46.80 -35.54 30.90
N GLU A 308 46.96 -35.55 32.24
CA GLU A 308 46.03 -34.88 33.17
C GLU A 308 46.07 -33.35 32.98
N GLU A 309 47.25 -32.75 32.82
CA GLU A 309 47.42 -31.31 32.55
C GLU A 309 46.81 -30.89 31.20
N GLU A 310 47.00 -31.68 30.13
CA GLU A 310 46.40 -31.40 28.81
C GLU A 310 44.87 -31.48 28.84
N VAL A 311 44.29 -32.41 29.62
CA VAL A 311 42.84 -32.51 29.81
C VAL A 311 42.29 -31.35 30.63
N GLU A 312 43.02 -30.87 31.63
CA GLU A 312 42.60 -29.70 32.43
C GLU A 312 42.57 -28.42 31.57
N LEU A 313 43.59 -28.20 30.74
CA LEU A 313 43.64 -27.08 29.80
C LEU A 313 42.49 -27.12 28.79
N ALA A 314 42.21 -28.30 28.22
CA ALA A 314 41.09 -28.47 27.29
C ALA A 314 39.73 -28.16 27.95
N LYS A 315 39.56 -28.48 29.23
CA LYS A 315 38.34 -28.16 29.99
C LYS A 315 38.17 -26.68 30.24
N GLU A 316 39.25 -25.96 30.56
CA GLU A 316 39.20 -24.50 30.72
C GLU A 316 38.84 -23.82 29.40
N GLU A 317 39.38 -24.27 28.27
CA GLU A 317 39.04 -23.74 26.94
C GLU A 317 37.55 -23.98 26.59
N VAL A 318 37.03 -25.18 26.85
CA VAL A 318 35.60 -25.49 26.64
C VAL A 318 34.70 -24.66 27.54
N ALA A 319 35.04 -24.49 28.82
CA ALA A 319 34.26 -23.69 29.76
C ALA A 319 34.20 -22.20 29.34
N VAL A 320 35.31 -21.65 28.85
CA VAL A 320 35.35 -20.27 28.32
C VAL A 320 34.51 -20.14 27.04
N ALA A 321 34.52 -21.14 26.16
CA ALA A 321 33.71 -21.15 24.95
C ALA A 321 32.21 -21.20 25.26
N ILE A 322 31.78 -22.05 26.20
CA ILE A 322 30.39 -22.14 26.66
C ILE A 322 29.94 -20.82 27.29
N GLN A 323 30.75 -20.26 28.19
CA GLN A 323 30.41 -18.99 28.84
C GLN A 323 30.26 -17.84 27.84
N ARG A 324 31.08 -17.83 26.78
CA ARG A 324 30.98 -16.86 25.68
C ARG A 324 29.71 -17.06 24.86
N ALA A 325 29.34 -18.31 24.55
CA ALA A 325 28.12 -18.63 23.81
C ALA A 325 26.86 -18.24 24.59
N GLU A 326 26.80 -18.53 25.89
CA GLU A 326 25.70 -18.12 26.78
C GLU A 326 25.56 -16.59 26.85
N GLN A 327 26.68 -15.87 26.89
CA GLN A 327 26.66 -14.40 26.88
C GLN A 327 26.14 -13.84 25.54
N GLU A 328 26.56 -14.43 24.42
CA GLU A 328 26.13 -14.01 23.08
C GLU A 328 24.64 -14.32 22.84
N GLU A 329 24.14 -15.44 23.37
CA GLU A 329 22.71 -15.78 23.36
C GLU A 329 21.87 -14.81 24.21
N ALA A 330 22.34 -14.46 25.42
CA ALA A 330 21.66 -13.50 26.29
C ALA A 330 21.61 -12.09 25.67
N GLU A 331 22.71 -11.63 25.03
CA GLU A 331 22.76 -10.36 24.30
C GLU A 331 21.81 -10.38 23.09
N ALA A 332 21.68 -11.51 22.39
CA ALA A 332 20.74 -11.68 21.28
C ALA A 332 19.26 -11.66 21.74
N GLU A 333 18.94 -12.27 22.88
CA GLU A 333 17.58 -12.25 23.45
C GLU A 333 17.17 -10.83 23.90
N GLU A 334 18.09 -10.09 24.54
CA GLU A 334 17.86 -8.70 24.94
C GLU A 334 17.63 -7.80 23.72
N ALA A 335 18.43 -7.96 22.65
CA ALA A 335 18.24 -7.24 21.40
C ALA A 335 16.88 -7.55 20.74
N ARG A 336 16.40 -8.80 20.84
CA ARG A 336 15.09 -9.21 20.30
C ARG A 336 13.93 -8.56 21.06
N LEU A 337 14.02 -8.48 22.39
CA LEU A 337 13.04 -7.80 23.24
C LEU A 337 12.97 -6.29 22.94
N VAL A 338 14.11 -5.64 22.74
CA VAL A 338 14.15 -4.21 22.35
C VAL A 338 13.50 -4.00 20.99
N ALA A 339 13.79 -4.85 20.00
CA ALA A 339 13.17 -4.78 18.68
C ALA A 339 11.65 -4.99 18.72
N GLU A 340 11.16 -5.90 19.57
CA GLU A 340 9.72 -6.15 19.76
C GLU A 340 9.01 -4.93 20.37
N MET A 341 9.61 -4.29 21.39
CA MET A 341 9.05 -3.06 21.96
C MET A 341 9.03 -1.90 20.94
N GLU A 342 10.11 -1.72 20.17
CA GLU A 342 10.15 -0.69 19.12
C GLU A 342 9.12 -0.95 18.01
N GLU A 343 8.86 -2.22 17.67
CA GLU A 343 7.82 -2.58 16.71
C GLU A 343 6.41 -2.27 17.23
N ASP A 344 6.14 -2.53 18.51
CA ASP A 344 4.87 -2.20 19.15
C ASP A 344 4.66 -0.67 19.28
N GLU A 345 5.68 0.09 19.64
CA GLU A 345 5.63 1.57 19.63
C GLU A 345 5.38 2.12 18.23
N ALA A 346 6.04 1.56 17.20
CA ALA A 346 5.81 1.93 15.81
C ALA A 346 4.38 1.59 15.35
N ARG A 347 3.83 0.45 15.81
CA ARG A 347 2.45 0.02 15.54
C ARG A 347 1.43 0.96 16.17
N GLU A 348 1.68 1.40 17.40
CA GLU A 348 0.82 2.38 18.10
C GLU A 348 0.86 3.75 17.41
N ALA A 349 2.05 4.25 17.08
CA ALA A 349 2.21 5.50 16.33
C ALA A 349 1.50 5.47 14.97
N LYS A 350 1.56 4.35 14.25
CA LYS A 350 0.85 4.15 12.98
C LYS A 350 -0.68 4.15 13.17
N ALA A 351 -1.18 3.54 14.25
CA ALA A 351 -2.60 3.54 14.57
C ALA A 351 -3.11 4.96 14.92
N GLU A 352 -2.31 5.77 15.63
CA GLU A 352 -2.64 7.17 15.90
C GLU A 352 -2.64 8.02 14.63
N ALA A 353 -1.67 7.82 13.74
CA ALA A 353 -1.61 8.50 12.44
C ALA A 353 -2.84 8.17 11.57
N GLU A 354 -3.26 6.90 11.50
CA GLU A 354 -4.49 6.51 10.80
C GLU A 354 -5.74 7.14 11.44
N ALA A 355 -5.80 7.22 12.77
CA ALA A 355 -6.90 7.86 13.47
C ALA A 355 -6.95 9.37 13.19
N ALA A 356 -5.80 10.05 13.11
CA ALA A 356 -5.70 11.45 12.71
C ALA A 356 -6.14 11.66 11.25
N LYS A 357 -5.72 10.79 10.32
CA LYS A 357 -6.14 10.82 8.91
C LYS A 357 -7.66 10.68 8.77
N ARG A 358 -8.27 9.74 9.49
CA ARG A 358 -9.75 9.59 9.49
C ARG A 358 -10.48 10.82 10.01
N ARG A 359 -9.93 11.52 11.01
CA ARG A 359 -10.50 12.78 11.52
C ARG A 359 -10.38 13.89 10.48
N LEU A 360 -9.27 13.96 9.74
CA LEU A 360 -9.07 14.91 8.65
C LEU A 360 -10.06 14.66 7.49
N ASP A 361 -10.19 13.41 7.04
CA ASP A 361 -11.12 13.04 5.96
C ASP A 361 -12.57 13.37 6.33
N ALA A 362 -12.97 13.14 7.59
CA ALA A 362 -14.29 13.52 8.10
C ALA A 362 -14.49 15.05 8.09
N ALA A 363 -13.46 15.82 8.43
CA ALA A 363 -13.51 17.28 8.40
C ALA A 363 -13.59 17.83 6.96
N VAL A 364 -12.82 17.26 6.03
CA VAL A 364 -12.84 17.61 4.61
C VAL A 364 -14.21 17.32 3.99
N ARG A 365 -14.78 16.13 4.25
CA ARG A 365 -16.11 15.78 3.74
C ARG A 365 -17.20 16.70 4.30
N LYS A 366 -17.09 17.12 5.56
CA LYS A 366 -18.00 18.10 6.17
C LYS A 366 -17.86 19.48 5.52
N ALA A 367 -16.64 19.91 5.19
CA ALA A 367 -16.40 21.17 4.49
C ALA A 367 -16.91 21.12 3.03
N GLU A 368 -16.76 19.99 2.34
CA GLU A 368 -17.26 19.81 0.97
C GLU A 368 -18.79 19.80 0.91
N LEU A 369 -19.46 19.15 1.86
CA LEU A 369 -20.92 19.20 1.99
C LEU A 369 -21.41 20.64 2.26
N ALA A 370 -20.76 21.36 3.18
CA ALA A 370 -21.06 22.76 3.43
C ALA A 370 -20.78 23.68 2.23
N GLY A 371 -19.79 23.34 1.39
CA GLY A 371 -19.48 24.05 0.14
C GLY A 371 -20.53 23.81 -0.95
N LYS A 372 -20.99 22.57 -1.13
CA LYS A 372 -22.08 22.24 -2.08
C LYS A 372 -23.41 22.84 -1.67
N ASP A 373 -23.72 22.86 -0.37
CA ASP A 373 -24.90 23.54 0.18
C ASP A 373 -24.83 25.06 -0.05
N ALA A 374 -23.64 25.68 -0.02
CA ALA A 374 -23.46 27.10 -0.30
C ALA A 374 -23.57 27.44 -1.80
N GLU A 375 -23.00 26.62 -2.68
CA GLU A 375 -23.09 26.80 -4.14
C GLU A 375 -24.52 26.64 -4.66
N THR A 376 -25.24 25.63 -4.18
CA THR A 376 -26.66 25.44 -4.52
C THR A 376 -27.52 26.61 -4.04
N TYR A 377 -27.25 27.15 -2.85
CA TYR A 377 -27.97 28.32 -2.34
C TYR A 377 -27.68 29.59 -3.17
N THR A 378 -26.44 29.77 -3.64
CA THR A 378 -26.09 30.90 -4.50
C THR A 378 -26.71 30.80 -5.89
N ASP A 379 -26.72 29.61 -6.49
CA ASP A 379 -27.32 29.39 -7.82
C ASP A 379 -28.85 29.55 -7.79
N GLU A 380 -29.50 29.06 -6.72
CA GLU A 380 -30.94 29.22 -6.52
C GLU A 380 -31.31 30.70 -6.30
N MET A 381 -30.55 31.42 -5.46
CA MET A 381 -30.73 32.87 -5.28
C MET A 381 -30.54 33.67 -6.58
N GLU A 382 -29.53 33.33 -7.39
CA GLU A 382 -29.28 34.01 -8.66
C GLU A 382 -30.38 33.71 -9.69
N ARG A 383 -30.87 32.45 -9.73
CA ARG A 383 -32.00 32.04 -10.55
C ARG A 383 -33.28 32.78 -10.16
N GLU A 384 -33.62 32.82 -8.87
CA GLU A 384 -34.80 33.54 -8.38
C GLU A 384 -34.72 35.04 -8.70
N LYS A 385 -33.55 35.66 -8.53
CA LYS A 385 -33.34 37.06 -8.88
C LYS A 385 -33.54 37.32 -10.38
N ARG A 386 -33.05 36.42 -11.24
CA ARG A 386 -33.23 36.51 -12.70
C ARG A 386 -34.69 36.32 -13.10
N GLU A 387 -35.35 35.32 -12.54
CA GLU A 387 -36.77 35.04 -12.75
C GLU A 387 -37.66 36.22 -12.30
N GLY A 388 -37.34 36.83 -11.14
CA GLY A 388 -38.04 38.02 -10.64
C GLY A 388 -37.96 39.23 -11.58
N LEU A 389 -36.78 39.52 -12.13
CA LEU A 389 -36.60 40.61 -13.11
C LEU A 389 -37.41 40.38 -14.40
N ILE A 390 -37.54 39.11 -14.81
CA ILE A 390 -38.35 38.75 -15.97
C ILE A 390 -39.84 38.90 -15.65
N LEU A 391 -40.30 38.47 -14.46
CA LEU A 391 -41.70 38.63 -14.04
C LEU A 391 -42.10 40.11 -13.96
N GLU A 392 -41.25 40.98 -13.43
CA GLU A 392 -41.50 42.43 -13.38
C GLU A 392 -41.70 43.00 -14.79
N ARG A 393 -40.83 42.63 -15.74
CA ARG A 393 -40.91 43.06 -17.12
C ARG A 393 -42.16 42.52 -17.83
N VAL A 394 -42.50 41.26 -17.60
CA VAL A 394 -43.69 40.60 -18.16
C VAL A 394 -44.96 41.27 -17.64
N THR A 395 -45.03 41.57 -16.33
CA THR A 395 -46.17 42.28 -15.70
C THR A 395 -46.47 43.59 -16.42
N GLN A 396 -45.44 44.38 -16.75
CA GLN A 396 -45.60 45.66 -17.47
C GLN A 396 -46.14 45.51 -18.90
N ARG A 397 -46.08 44.31 -19.49
CA ARG A 397 -46.60 44.05 -20.85
C ARG A 397 -48.06 43.62 -20.86
N GLY A 398 -48.65 43.30 -19.71
CA GLY A 398 -50.05 42.90 -19.56
C GLY A 398 -51.06 43.93 -20.06
N ASP A 399 -50.69 45.22 -20.03
CA ASP A 399 -51.54 46.33 -20.51
C ASP A 399 -51.80 46.28 -22.03
N SER A 400 -50.96 45.55 -22.77
CA SER A 400 -51.11 45.41 -24.23
C SER A 400 -52.09 44.30 -24.66
N LEU A 401 -52.63 43.55 -23.70
CA LEU A 401 -53.54 42.42 -23.96
C LEU A 401 -55.00 42.86 -24.06
N ASP A 402 -55.74 42.21 -24.97
CA ASP A 402 -57.17 42.46 -25.16
C ASP A 402 -58.01 41.71 -24.12
N TRP A 403 -58.18 42.34 -22.95
CA TRP A 403 -58.94 41.79 -21.83
C TRP A 403 -60.44 41.64 -22.10
N SER A 404 -60.98 42.32 -23.12
CA SER A 404 -62.38 42.14 -23.53
C SER A 404 -62.64 40.74 -24.10
N LYS A 405 -61.59 40.10 -24.62
CA LYS A 405 -61.62 38.74 -25.17
C LYS A 405 -61.09 37.69 -24.19
N ILE A 406 -59.93 37.92 -23.61
CA ILE A 406 -59.27 36.95 -22.70
C ILE A 406 -60.09 36.79 -21.40
N GLY A 407 -60.72 37.86 -20.94
CA GLY A 407 -61.49 37.89 -19.70
C GLY A 407 -60.62 38.20 -18.47
N ILE A 408 -61.26 38.80 -17.47
CA ILE A 408 -60.62 39.24 -16.22
C ILE A 408 -60.95 38.23 -15.11
N SER A 409 -59.94 37.83 -14.35
CA SER A 409 -60.08 36.99 -13.16
C SER A 409 -59.37 37.66 -11.99
N GLU A 410 -59.98 37.67 -10.81
CA GLU A 410 -59.41 38.27 -9.59
C GLU A 410 -58.31 37.38 -8.94
N GLY A 411 -57.95 36.26 -9.56
CA GLY A 411 -56.85 35.39 -9.09
C GLY A 411 -57.12 34.64 -7.79
N GLY A 412 -58.35 34.71 -7.24
CA GLY A 412 -58.70 34.08 -5.95
C GLY A 412 -58.72 32.54 -5.95
N ASN A 413 -58.74 31.91 -7.13
CA ASN A 413 -58.62 30.47 -7.30
C ASN A 413 -57.95 30.16 -8.65
N PRO A 414 -56.61 30.27 -8.75
CA PRO A 414 -55.90 30.01 -9.99
C PRO A 414 -55.94 28.52 -10.33
N ASP A 415 -56.03 28.21 -11.61
CA ASP A 415 -55.88 26.86 -12.13
C ASP A 415 -54.41 26.51 -12.25
N ASP A 416 -54.10 25.21 -12.18
CA ASP A 416 -52.77 24.72 -12.50
C ASP A 416 -52.60 24.63 -14.02
N LEU A 417 -52.16 25.74 -14.62
CA LEU A 417 -51.89 25.87 -16.04
C LEU A 417 -50.74 24.97 -16.51
N THR A 418 -49.90 24.42 -15.62
CA THR A 418 -48.85 23.46 -15.99
C THR A 418 -49.41 22.17 -16.61
N LEU A 419 -50.70 21.88 -16.38
CA LEU A 419 -51.41 20.78 -17.02
C LEU A 419 -51.57 20.96 -18.54
N ILE A 420 -51.38 22.17 -19.07
CA ILE A 420 -51.34 22.43 -20.52
C ILE A 420 -49.91 22.23 -21.03
N ASN A 421 -49.77 21.36 -22.03
CA ASN A 421 -48.47 21.05 -22.60
C ASN A 421 -47.79 22.32 -23.18
N GLY A 422 -46.58 22.58 -22.70
CA GLY A 422 -45.78 23.75 -23.08
C GLY A 422 -45.77 24.89 -22.07
N ILE A 423 -46.57 24.78 -20.99
CA ILE A 423 -46.54 25.68 -19.84
C ILE A 423 -45.77 24.98 -18.72
N ASP A 424 -44.56 25.47 -18.43
CA ASP A 424 -43.81 25.07 -17.23
C ASP A 424 -44.15 26.00 -16.04
N GLU A 425 -43.68 25.67 -14.84
CA GLU A 425 -43.91 26.45 -13.61
C GLU A 425 -43.59 27.94 -13.78
N PHE A 426 -42.49 28.26 -14.47
CA PHE A 426 -42.08 29.64 -14.67
C PHE A 426 -42.98 30.35 -15.70
N THR A 427 -43.39 29.66 -16.75
CA THR A 427 -44.34 30.17 -17.75
C THR A 427 -45.71 30.39 -17.14
N GLN A 428 -46.17 29.53 -16.22
CA GLN A 428 -47.36 29.76 -15.41
C GLN A 428 -47.21 31.00 -14.53
N ARG A 429 -46.07 31.17 -13.85
CA ARG A 429 -45.81 32.39 -13.05
C ARG A 429 -45.85 33.65 -13.90
N LYS A 430 -45.32 33.61 -15.14
CA LYS A 430 -45.43 34.71 -16.10
C LYS A 430 -46.87 34.98 -16.54
N LEU A 431 -47.67 33.95 -16.80
CA LEU A 431 -49.09 34.07 -17.12
C LEU A 431 -49.88 34.70 -15.96
N ASN A 432 -49.64 34.24 -14.75
CA ASN A 432 -50.23 34.80 -13.53
C ASN A 432 -49.81 36.27 -13.34
N ALA A 433 -48.55 36.61 -13.60
CA ALA A 433 -48.07 37.99 -13.57
C ALA A 433 -48.73 38.89 -14.64
N LEU A 434 -49.11 38.32 -15.79
CA LEU A 434 -49.92 39.02 -16.80
C LEU A 434 -51.40 39.17 -16.39
N GLY A 435 -51.90 38.41 -15.42
CA GLY A 435 -53.31 38.40 -15.02
C GLY A 435 -54.13 37.22 -15.59
N ILE A 436 -53.46 36.22 -16.17
CA ILE A 436 -54.07 35.00 -16.71
C ILE A 436 -53.88 33.87 -15.70
N PHE A 437 -54.95 33.49 -15.01
CA PHE A 437 -54.90 32.56 -13.89
C PHE A 437 -55.69 31.27 -14.13
N THR A 438 -56.51 31.19 -15.18
CA THR A 438 -57.51 30.12 -15.32
C THR A 438 -57.52 29.51 -16.72
N PHE A 439 -57.90 28.24 -16.82
CA PHE A 439 -58.13 27.55 -18.09
C PHE A 439 -59.18 28.29 -18.93
N ARG A 440 -60.17 28.93 -18.28
CA ARG A 440 -61.18 29.74 -18.97
C ARG A 440 -60.56 30.92 -19.72
N GLN A 441 -59.59 31.62 -19.11
CA GLN A 441 -58.91 32.73 -19.79
C GLN A 441 -58.04 32.20 -20.94
N VAL A 442 -57.32 31.10 -20.74
CA VAL A 442 -56.49 30.47 -21.78
C VAL A 442 -57.34 29.95 -22.96
N ALA A 443 -58.51 29.38 -22.68
CA ALA A 443 -59.46 28.89 -23.67
C ALA A 443 -60.01 30.00 -24.59
N ASN A 444 -60.08 31.24 -24.10
CA ASN A 444 -60.56 32.40 -24.84
C ASN A 444 -59.47 33.08 -25.69
N ILE A 445 -58.22 32.59 -25.64
CA ILE A 445 -57.12 33.14 -26.43
C ILE A 445 -57.31 32.77 -27.90
N ASP A 446 -57.81 33.72 -28.69
CA ASP A 446 -57.90 33.60 -30.15
C ASP A 446 -56.51 33.76 -30.82
N SER A 447 -56.41 33.56 -32.13
CA SER A 447 -55.14 33.64 -32.86
C SER A 447 -54.42 35.00 -32.72
N VAL A 448 -55.17 36.10 -32.57
CA VAL A 448 -54.61 37.45 -32.43
C VAL A 448 -54.13 37.67 -30.99
N ALA A 449 -54.96 37.31 -30.02
CA ALA A 449 -54.61 37.35 -28.60
C ALA A 449 -53.43 36.42 -28.29
N GLY A 450 -53.35 35.24 -28.93
CA GLY A 450 -52.29 34.26 -28.73
C GLY A 450 -50.93 34.79 -29.16
N LYS A 451 -50.86 35.58 -30.23
CA LYS A 451 -49.62 36.26 -30.62
C LYS A 451 -49.20 37.31 -29.58
N ALA A 452 -50.15 38.13 -29.11
CA ALA A 452 -49.88 39.15 -28.11
C ALA A 452 -49.46 38.55 -26.75
N VAL A 453 -50.09 37.45 -26.33
CA VAL A 453 -49.73 36.68 -25.13
C VAL A 453 -48.34 36.05 -25.30
N ASN A 454 -48.04 35.43 -26.45
CA ASN A 454 -46.73 34.85 -26.74
C ASN A 454 -45.59 35.88 -26.63
N ASP A 455 -45.79 37.05 -27.23
CA ASP A 455 -44.82 38.16 -27.22
C ASP A 455 -44.66 38.75 -25.80
N SER A 456 -45.77 38.85 -25.05
CA SER A 456 -45.77 39.35 -23.67
C SER A 456 -45.06 38.41 -22.70
N LEU A 457 -45.13 37.10 -22.94
CA LEU A 457 -44.43 36.06 -22.15
C LEU A 457 -42.94 35.91 -22.49
N GLU A 458 -42.44 36.64 -23.50
CA GLU A 458 -41.08 36.50 -24.05
C GLU A 458 -40.79 35.06 -24.53
N LEU A 459 -41.79 34.40 -25.13
CA LEU A 459 -41.63 33.07 -25.73
C LEU A 459 -41.14 33.18 -27.17
N LEU A 460 -40.61 32.07 -27.69
CA LEU A 460 -40.32 31.95 -29.12
C LEU A 460 -41.60 32.23 -29.93
N PRO A 461 -41.51 32.95 -31.07
CA PRO A 461 -42.70 33.31 -31.85
C PRO A 461 -43.55 32.10 -32.21
N GLY A 462 -44.85 32.16 -31.90
CA GLY A 462 -45.82 31.13 -32.32
C GLY A 462 -46.06 29.99 -31.33
N LYS A 463 -45.29 29.87 -30.24
CA LYS A 463 -45.38 28.74 -29.28
C LYS A 463 -46.79 28.53 -28.72
N VAL A 464 -47.49 29.61 -28.35
CA VAL A 464 -48.87 29.55 -27.81
C VAL A 464 -49.86 28.93 -28.82
N SER A 465 -49.71 29.27 -30.11
CA SER A 465 -50.59 28.78 -31.18
C SER A 465 -50.19 27.40 -31.68
N GLU A 466 -48.89 27.13 -31.82
CA GLU A 466 -48.35 25.83 -32.26
C GLU A 466 -48.69 24.71 -31.29
N LEU A 467 -48.61 24.99 -29.99
CA LEU A 467 -48.99 24.05 -28.94
C LEU A 467 -50.49 24.08 -28.64
N GLU A 468 -51.29 24.82 -29.41
CA GLU A 468 -52.76 24.82 -29.30
C GLU A 468 -53.30 25.04 -27.87
N TRP A 469 -52.67 25.93 -27.09
CA TRP A 469 -53.00 26.13 -25.66
C TRP A 469 -54.49 26.35 -25.41
N ALA A 470 -55.15 27.13 -26.26
CA ALA A 470 -56.59 27.39 -26.16
C ALA A 470 -57.43 26.10 -26.28
N LYS A 471 -57.07 25.18 -27.20
CA LYS A 471 -57.79 23.91 -27.35
C LYS A 471 -57.58 22.98 -26.16
N GLN A 472 -56.34 22.90 -25.67
CA GLN A 472 -56.02 22.11 -24.48
C GLN A 472 -56.75 22.64 -23.24
N ALA A 473 -56.82 23.96 -23.06
CA ALA A 473 -57.56 24.58 -21.96
C ALA A 473 -59.06 24.30 -22.01
N ILE A 474 -59.67 24.28 -23.21
CA ILE A 474 -61.07 23.87 -23.40
C ILE A 474 -61.25 22.42 -22.94
N THR A 475 -60.36 21.51 -23.35
CA THR A 475 -60.41 20.11 -22.90
C THR A 475 -60.27 19.98 -21.38
N MET A 476 -59.41 20.78 -20.74
CA MET A 476 -59.31 20.77 -19.27
C MET A 476 -60.59 21.25 -18.58
N LEU A 477 -61.28 22.25 -19.14
CA LEU A 477 -62.58 22.70 -18.62
C LEU A 477 -63.67 21.64 -18.80
N GLU A 478 -63.66 20.91 -19.91
CA GLU A 478 -64.58 19.80 -20.17
C GLU A 478 -64.34 18.63 -19.22
N LEU A 479 -63.07 18.28 -18.96
CA LEU A 479 -62.69 17.23 -18.01
C LEU A 479 -63.04 17.63 -16.55
N ARG A 480 -62.84 18.88 -16.16
CA ARG A 480 -63.20 19.37 -14.81
C ARG A 480 -64.70 19.40 -14.56
N GLY A 481 -65.49 19.61 -15.62
CA GLY A 481 -66.96 19.47 -15.58
C GLY A 481 -67.43 18.03 -15.35
N VAL A 482 -66.58 17.04 -15.66
CA VAL A 482 -66.80 15.63 -15.35
C VAL A 482 -66.30 15.29 -13.93
N ASP A 483 -65.26 15.96 -13.45
CA ASP A 483 -64.59 15.66 -12.17
C ASP A 483 -65.22 16.29 -10.90
N GLU A 484 -66.16 17.23 -11.02
CA GLU A 484 -67.06 17.58 -9.89
C GLU A 484 -67.91 16.38 -9.43
N SER A 485 -67.97 15.30 -10.22
CA SER A 485 -68.59 14.02 -9.84
C SER A 485 -67.63 12.99 -9.22
N SER A 486 -66.33 13.28 -9.13
CA SER A 486 -65.31 12.33 -8.63
C SER A 486 -64.15 13.04 -7.92
N SER A 487 -64.24 13.16 -6.59
CA SER A 487 -63.22 13.75 -5.74
C SER A 487 -61.92 12.92 -5.56
N LYS A 488 -60.77 13.51 -5.93
CA LYS A 488 -59.40 13.56 -5.30
C LYS A 488 -58.63 12.26 -4.89
N PRO A 489 -57.28 12.32 -4.72
CA PRO A 489 -56.24 13.20 -5.29
C PRO A 489 -54.97 12.46 -5.81
N GLU A 490 -54.12 13.24 -6.47
CA GLU A 490 -52.78 12.96 -7.03
C GLU A 490 -51.67 12.74 -5.98
N VAL A 491 -50.55 12.14 -6.41
CA VAL A 491 -49.25 12.15 -5.73
C VAL A 491 -48.13 12.30 -6.77
N ASP A 492 -47.32 13.35 -6.63
CA ASP A 492 -45.92 13.42 -7.08
C ASP A 492 -45.05 13.54 -5.81
N ASP A 493 -44.00 12.72 -5.69
CA ASP A 493 -42.59 13.14 -5.75
C ASP A 493 -41.65 12.05 -5.21
N ASP A 494 -40.57 11.79 -5.96
CA ASP A 494 -39.69 10.61 -5.94
C ASP A 494 -38.78 10.47 -4.69
N ASN A 495 -39.01 11.23 -3.62
CA ASN A 495 -38.21 11.18 -2.39
C ASN A 495 -38.84 10.39 -1.23
N VAL A 496 -40.05 9.86 -1.41
CA VAL A 496 -40.78 9.12 -0.36
C VAL A 496 -40.53 7.60 -0.42
N ILE A 497 -39.98 7.08 -1.53
CA ILE A 497 -39.90 5.63 -1.78
C ILE A 497 -38.95 4.89 -0.83
N ALA A 498 -37.85 5.53 -0.39
CA ALA A 498 -36.88 4.89 0.50
C ALA A 498 -37.47 4.60 1.90
N ASP A 499 -38.26 5.53 2.45
CA ASP A 499 -38.90 5.37 3.77
C ASP A 499 -40.14 4.45 3.72
N LEU A 500 -40.88 4.45 2.61
CA LEU A 500 -42.03 3.56 2.42
C LEU A 500 -41.62 2.09 2.25
N SER A 501 -40.46 1.82 1.64
CA SER A 501 -39.98 0.46 1.39
C SER A 501 -39.57 -0.28 2.66
N ALA A 502 -39.00 0.43 3.65
CA ALA A 502 -38.66 -0.15 4.95
C ALA A 502 -39.91 -0.60 5.75
N ALA A 503 -41.03 0.11 5.59
CA ALA A 503 -42.32 -0.24 6.19
C ALA A 503 -42.94 -1.51 5.55
N GLN A 504 -42.55 -1.86 4.33
CA GLN A 504 -43.01 -3.06 3.62
C GLN A 504 -42.19 -4.33 3.95
N ILE A 505 -41.10 -4.21 4.72
CA ILE A 505 -40.31 -5.38 5.16
C ILE A 505 -41.15 -6.23 6.12
N LYS A 506 -41.37 -7.51 5.77
CA LYS A 506 -42.15 -8.46 6.60
C LYS A 506 -41.35 -8.91 7.83
N TRP A 507 -41.25 -8.05 8.84
CA TRP A 507 -40.50 -8.32 10.09
C TRP A 507 -40.96 -9.56 10.85
N ALA A 508 -42.25 -9.91 10.77
CA ALA A 508 -42.79 -11.13 11.35
C ALA A 508 -42.22 -12.41 10.71
N GLN A 509 -41.80 -12.34 9.44
CA GLN A 509 -41.27 -13.46 8.68
C GLN A 509 -39.75 -13.62 8.89
N ILE A 510 -39.00 -12.52 8.77
CA ILE A 510 -37.53 -12.58 8.93
C ILE A 510 -37.10 -12.67 10.40
N GLY A 511 -37.96 -12.21 11.32
CA GLY A 511 -37.69 -12.20 12.75
C GLY A 511 -36.75 -11.06 13.17
N LYS A 512 -36.55 -10.95 14.50
CA LYS A 512 -35.62 -9.98 15.10
C LYS A 512 -34.34 -10.71 15.51
N ALA A 513 -33.19 -10.06 15.35
CA ALA A 513 -31.90 -10.57 15.83
C ALA A 513 -31.82 -10.72 17.36
N GLY A 514 -32.63 -9.97 18.13
CA GLY A 514 -32.55 -9.96 19.60
C GLY A 514 -31.18 -9.44 20.09
N ASP A 515 -30.68 -9.98 21.20
CA ASP A 515 -29.35 -9.69 21.76
C ASP A 515 -28.22 -10.53 21.13
N ARG A 516 -28.51 -11.22 20.03
CA ARG A 516 -27.54 -12.10 19.38
C ARG A 516 -26.42 -11.28 18.74
N LYS A 517 -25.17 -11.76 18.88
CA LYS A 517 -23.99 -11.17 18.23
C LYS A 517 -24.26 -11.06 16.71
N SER A 518 -23.99 -9.90 16.14
CA SER A 518 -24.18 -9.65 14.71
C SER A 518 -23.25 -10.54 13.88
N ASP A 519 -23.80 -11.15 12.84
CA ASP A 519 -23.01 -11.89 11.85
C ASP A 519 -22.23 -10.91 10.95
N ASP A 520 -21.21 -11.43 10.29
CA ASP A 520 -20.49 -10.71 9.22
C ASP A 520 -21.17 -10.97 7.87
N LEU A 521 -22.13 -10.11 7.55
CA LEU A 521 -22.93 -10.15 6.33
C LEU A 521 -22.11 -9.92 5.06
N THR A 522 -20.86 -9.42 5.17
CA THR A 522 -19.96 -9.29 4.01
C THR A 522 -19.58 -10.64 3.39
N LEU A 523 -19.81 -11.75 4.10
CA LEU A 523 -19.67 -13.10 3.56
C LEU A 523 -20.72 -13.46 2.50
N ILE A 524 -21.80 -12.68 2.37
CA ILE A 524 -22.78 -12.80 1.28
C ILE A 524 -22.28 -12.01 0.07
N LYS A 525 -22.17 -12.68 -1.08
CA LYS A 525 -21.72 -12.02 -2.31
C LYS A 525 -22.66 -10.87 -2.70
N GLY A 526 -22.07 -9.69 -2.87
CA GLY A 526 -22.76 -8.46 -3.22
C GLY A 526 -23.14 -7.57 -2.03
N VAL A 527 -22.83 -8.01 -0.79
CA VAL A 527 -22.89 -7.18 0.41
C VAL A 527 -21.49 -6.64 0.71
N ASP A 528 -21.25 -5.36 0.42
CA ASP A 528 -20.03 -4.67 0.85
C ASP A 528 -20.17 -4.11 2.28
N ALA A 529 -19.09 -3.51 2.81
CA ALA A 529 -19.08 -2.95 4.15
C ALA A 529 -20.12 -1.82 4.35
N GLU A 530 -20.47 -1.09 3.30
CA GLU A 530 -21.48 -0.02 3.36
C GLU A 530 -22.90 -0.61 3.41
N THR A 531 -23.18 -1.58 2.54
CA THR A 531 -24.44 -2.32 2.48
C THR A 531 -24.70 -3.07 3.79
N GLN A 532 -23.66 -3.68 4.37
CA GLN A 532 -23.73 -4.27 5.70
C GLN A 532 -24.12 -3.23 6.78
N LYS A 533 -23.53 -2.03 6.76
CA LYS A 533 -23.90 -0.98 7.72
C LYS A 533 -25.36 -0.58 7.56
N LYS A 534 -25.84 -0.39 6.33
CA LYS A 534 -27.25 -0.06 6.05
C LYS A 534 -28.21 -1.15 6.52
N LEU A 535 -27.90 -2.42 6.25
CA LEU A 535 -28.65 -3.57 6.78
C LEU A 535 -28.70 -3.59 8.32
N LYS A 536 -27.57 -3.33 8.98
CA LYS A 536 -27.48 -3.27 10.44
C LYS A 536 -28.32 -2.11 11.01
N VAL A 537 -28.36 -0.97 10.33
CA VAL A 537 -29.23 0.17 10.71
C VAL A 537 -30.71 -0.20 10.56
N LEU A 538 -31.08 -0.90 9.48
CA LEU A 538 -32.43 -1.43 9.28
C LEU A 538 -32.83 -2.50 10.31
N GLY A 539 -31.86 -3.10 11.03
CA GLY A 539 -32.10 -4.14 12.03
C GLY A 539 -31.94 -5.58 11.51
N ILE A 540 -31.41 -5.74 10.31
CA ILE A 540 -31.01 -7.02 9.73
C ILE A 540 -29.52 -7.23 10.05
N ARG A 541 -29.24 -8.13 10.99
CA ARG A 541 -27.89 -8.32 11.56
C ARG A 541 -27.37 -9.75 11.46
N THR A 542 -28.20 -10.68 11.04
CA THR A 542 -27.88 -12.12 11.07
C THR A 542 -28.20 -12.82 9.76
N PHE A 543 -27.48 -13.88 9.46
CA PHE A 543 -27.77 -14.78 8.34
C PHE A 543 -29.15 -15.41 8.48
N ASP A 544 -29.62 -15.67 9.70
CA ASP A 544 -30.96 -16.21 9.95
C ASP A 544 -32.07 -15.30 9.38
N GLN A 545 -31.97 -13.99 9.60
CA GLN A 545 -32.94 -13.03 9.09
C GLN A 545 -32.94 -12.99 7.55
N ILE A 546 -31.75 -12.94 6.94
CA ILE A 546 -31.61 -12.91 5.47
C ILE A 546 -32.09 -14.23 4.85
N SER A 547 -31.83 -15.36 5.51
CA SER A 547 -32.21 -16.69 5.02
C SER A 547 -33.72 -16.91 4.90
N ARG A 548 -34.51 -16.10 5.61
CA ARG A 548 -35.98 -16.16 5.67
C ARG A 548 -36.68 -15.17 4.73
N MET A 549 -35.94 -14.38 3.96
CA MET A 549 -36.52 -13.43 3.01
C MET A 549 -37.24 -14.17 1.87
N ASP A 550 -38.50 -13.82 1.61
CA ASP A 550 -39.19 -14.15 0.37
C ASP A 550 -38.90 -13.08 -0.69
N LYS A 551 -39.39 -13.29 -1.92
CA LYS A 551 -39.14 -12.37 -3.04
C LYS A 551 -39.66 -10.94 -2.76
N GLU A 552 -40.80 -10.82 -2.09
CA GLU A 552 -41.39 -9.52 -1.74
C GLU A 552 -40.58 -8.80 -0.66
N THR A 553 -40.15 -9.51 0.38
CA THR A 553 -39.30 -8.94 1.45
C THR A 553 -37.92 -8.60 0.92
N ALA A 554 -37.36 -9.42 0.01
CA ALA A 554 -36.09 -9.13 -0.65
C ALA A 554 -36.17 -7.82 -1.46
N GLU A 555 -37.28 -7.56 -2.17
CA GLU A 555 -37.45 -6.27 -2.86
C GLU A 555 -37.70 -5.09 -1.94
N ALA A 556 -38.45 -5.27 -0.84
CA ALA A 556 -38.61 -4.23 0.17
C ALA A 556 -37.25 -3.83 0.77
N VAL A 557 -36.39 -4.81 1.05
CA VAL A 557 -35.01 -4.59 1.50
C VAL A 557 -34.17 -3.94 0.40
N ASN A 558 -34.32 -4.35 -0.85
CA ASN A 558 -33.61 -3.78 -1.99
C ASN A 558 -33.93 -2.28 -2.16
N GLY A 559 -35.21 -1.92 -2.07
CA GLY A 559 -35.68 -0.53 -2.09
C GLY A 559 -35.19 0.28 -0.88
N ALA A 560 -35.28 -0.28 0.33
CA ALA A 560 -34.80 0.36 1.55
C ALA A 560 -33.27 0.60 1.56
N LEU A 561 -32.51 -0.19 0.81
CA LEU A 561 -31.06 -0.03 0.65
C LEU A 561 -30.68 0.94 -0.50
N GLY A 562 -31.65 1.42 -1.28
CA GLY A 562 -31.40 2.23 -2.48
C GLY A 562 -30.65 1.47 -3.59
N LEU A 563 -30.81 0.14 -3.64
CA LEU A 563 -30.18 -0.70 -4.65
C LEU A 563 -31.04 -0.80 -5.91
N MET A 564 -30.42 -1.06 -7.07
CA MET A 564 -31.16 -1.33 -8.31
C MET A 564 -32.20 -2.44 -8.11
N PRO A 565 -33.44 -2.29 -8.62
CA PRO A 565 -34.51 -3.27 -8.45
C PRO A 565 -34.08 -4.70 -8.81
N GLY A 566 -34.40 -5.67 -7.94
CA GLY A 566 -34.08 -7.06 -8.19
C GLY A 566 -32.68 -7.51 -7.75
N ARG A 567 -31.80 -6.63 -7.23
CA ARG A 567 -30.41 -7.00 -6.93
C ARG A 567 -30.31 -8.04 -5.81
N VAL A 568 -31.00 -7.82 -4.68
CA VAL A 568 -31.02 -8.76 -3.53
C VAL A 568 -31.51 -10.16 -3.98
N SER A 569 -32.58 -10.20 -4.78
CA SER A 569 -33.15 -11.43 -5.33
C SER A 569 -32.23 -12.11 -6.35
N LYS A 570 -31.69 -11.37 -7.32
CA LYS A 570 -30.78 -11.88 -8.37
C LYS A 570 -29.47 -12.41 -7.82
N MET A 571 -28.95 -11.76 -6.78
CA MET A 571 -27.75 -12.22 -6.08
C MET A 571 -28.04 -13.34 -5.08
N MET A 572 -29.28 -13.83 -4.97
CA MET A 572 -29.63 -15.00 -4.18
C MET A 572 -29.22 -14.89 -2.70
N TRP A 573 -29.35 -13.70 -2.09
CA TRP A 573 -28.88 -13.46 -0.72
C TRP A 573 -29.50 -14.41 0.30
N ALA A 574 -30.80 -14.72 0.16
CA ALA A 574 -31.49 -15.66 1.04
C ALA A 574 -30.87 -17.07 0.99
N GLU A 575 -30.55 -17.58 -0.21
CA GLU A 575 -29.95 -18.90 -0.38
C GLU A 575 -28.49 -18.94 0.12
N GLN A 576 -27.72 -17.87 -0.11
CA GLN A 576 -26.37 -17.74 0.43
C GLN A 576 -26.38 -17.71 1.96
N ALA A 577 -27.29 -16.94 2.56
CA ALA A 577 -27.44 -16.86 4.01
C ALA A 577 -27.89 -18.18 4.65
N LYS A 578 -28.72 -18.99 3.96
CA LYS A 578 -29.07 -20.36 4.42
C LYS A 578 -27.83 -21.24 4.54
N SER A 579 -26.88 -21.14 3.61
CA SER A 579 -25.63 -21.90 3.63
C SER A 579 -24.70 -21.44 4.77
N LEU A 580 -24.67 -20.13 5.05
CA LEU A 580 -23.80 -19.53 6.06
C LEU A 580 -24.32 -19.67 7.49
N LYS A 581 -25.64 -19.75 7.72
CA LYS A 581 -26.23 -19.86 9.06
C LYS A 581 -25.86 -21.17 9.80
N ASN A 582 -25.48 -22.22 9.07
CA ASN A 582 -25.13 -23.54 9.62
C ASN A 582 -23.61 -23.76 9.76
N LYS A 583 -22.80 -22.76 9.42
CA LYS A 583 -21.37 -22.70 9.72
C LYS A 583 -21.17 -21.92 11.01
#